data_AF-A0A9D1TVH8-F1
#
_entry.id   AF-A0A9D1TVH8-F1
#
_cell.length_a   1.000
_cell.length_b   1.000
_cell.length_c   1.000
_cell.angle_alpha   90.00
_cell.angle_beta   90.00
_cell.angle_gamma   90.00
#
_symmetry.space_group_name_H-M   'P 1'
#
loop_
_entity.id
_entity.type
_entity.pdbx_description
1 polymer ?
#
loop_
_entity_poly.entity_id
_entity_poly.type
_entity_poly.pdbx_seq_one_letter_code
_entity_poly.pdbx_strand_id
1 'polypeptide(L)'
;MNSLKFKDLCEQLKAAGAKNPSSWANSELQEDIPQFARFLILKGLTNIYQDVQGNITEIDNGSEDALNTEHLLSSLIHEERLQTLLYSYGKSIIGRVIDLLDEGYLDEANDQVGWALIELNQQGSTTDRLLQGLHEDFLEFEELELRKVTKIPS
;
A
#
# COMPACT_ATOMS: atom_id res chain seq x y z
N MET A 1 4.79 28.70 -6.48
CA MET A 1 4.49 27.69 -5.43
C MET A 1 3.95 28.40 -4.20
N ASN A 2 2.74 28.07 -3.73
CA ASN A 2 2.17 28.70 -2.54
C ASN A 2 2.89 28.12 -1.30
N SER A 3 3.77 28.93 -0.69
CA SER A 3 4.62 28.50 0.43
C SER A 3 3.83 27.98 1.65
N LEU A 4 2.58 28.42 1.82
CA LEU A 4 1.73 27.94 2.92
C LEU A 4 1.21 26.53 2.63
N LYS A 5 0.64 26.31 1.43
CA LYS A 5 0.15 24.99 1.01
C LYS A 5 1.23 23.91 1.05
N PHE A 6 2.46 24.24 0.62
CA PHE A 6 3.58 23.30 0.68
C PHE A 6 3.91 22.87 2.11
N LYS A 7 3.94 23.84 3.04
CA LYS A 7 4.23 23.58 4.44
C LYS A 7 3.15 22.71 5.07
N ASP A 8 1.89 23.03 4.82
CA ASP A 8 0.74 22.27 5.34
C ASP A 8 0.77 20.82 4.83
N LEU A 9 1.05 20.61 3.54
CA LEU A 9 1.14 19.28 2.95
C LEU A 9 2.32 18.47 3.51
N CYS A 10 3.49 19.10 3.69
CA CYS A 10 4.63 18.48 4.36
C CYS A 10 4.29 18.02 5.78
N GLU A 11 3.55 18.83 6.54
CA GLU A 11 3.14 18.49 7.91
C GLU A 11 2.17 17.31 7.91
N GLN A 12 1.21 17.27 6.98
CA GLN A 12 0.27 16.15 6.84
C GLN A 12 0.96 14.85 6.45
N LEU A 13 1.83 14.87 5.44
CA LEU A 13 2.64 13.72 5.02
C LEU A 13 3.54 13.21 6.14
N LYS A 14 4.19 14.13 6.87
CA LYS A 14 5.00 13.77 8.04
C LYS A 14 4.16 13.10 9.13
N ALA A 15 2.98 13.65 9.43
CA ALA A 15 2.06 13.06 10.40
C ALA A 15 1.54 11.69 9.94
N ALA A 16 1.35 11.51 8.64
CA ALA A 16 0.99 10.23 8.04
C ALA A 16 2.16 9.22 8.05
N GLY A 17 3.41 9.66 8.24
CA GLY A 17 4.58 8.80 8.40
C GLY A 17 5.57 8.83 7.23
N ALA A 18 5.38 9.74 6.26
CA ALA A 18 6.29 9.88 5.13
C ALA A 18 7.70 10.24 5.60
N LYS A 19 8.71 9.59 5.01
CA LYS A 19 10.13 9.81 5.38
C LYS A 19 10.72 11.01 4.68
N ASN A 20 10.25 11.31 3.47
CA ASN A 20 10.63 12.51 2.73
C ASN A 20 9.39 13.36 2.36
N PRO A 21 8.68 13.97 3.34
CA PRO A 21 7.44 14.72 3.10
C PRO A 21 7.57 15.81 2.04
N SER A 22 8.75 16.45 1.94
CA SER A 22 9.00 17.49 0.94
C SER A 22 8.99 16.97 -0.49
N SER A 23 9.40 15.73 -0.74
CA SER A 23 9.41 15.14 -2.08
C SER A 23 7.98 14.96 -2.58
N TRP A 24 7.15 14.25 -1.80
CA TRP A 24 5.72 14.07 -2.07
C TRP A 24 4.99 15.41 -2.23
N ALA A 25 5.22 16.37 -1.33
CA ALA A 25 4.57 17.67 -1.40
C ALA A 25 5.01 18.51 -2.62
N ASN A 26 6.25 18.35 -3.08
CA ASN A 26 6.73 19.01 -4.30
C ASN A 26 6.02 18.45 -5.53
N SER A 27 6.00 17.12 -5.70
CA SER A 27 5.33 16.48 -6.84
C SER A 27 3.85 16.82 -6.89
N GLU A 28 3.14 16.81 -5.75
CA GLU A 28 1.73 17.21 -5.72
C GLU A 28 1.49 18.62 -6.26
N LEU A 29 2.30 19.58 -5.79
CA LEU A 29 2.11 20.99 -6.13
C LEU A 29 2.65 21.36 -7.51
N GLN A 30 3.56 20.58 -8.08
CA GLN A 30 4.14 20.83 -9.40
C GLN A 30 3.42 20.08 -10.52
N GLU A 31 2.96 18.86 -10.24
CA GLU A 31 2.39 17.94 -11.24
C GLU A 31 0.87 17.83 -11.12
N ASP A 32 0.27 18.44 -10.08
CA ASP A 32 -1.17 18.41 -9.80
C ASP A 32 -1.74 17.00 -9.54
N ILE A 33 -0.89 16.07 -9.11
CA ILE A 33 -1.27 14.69 -8.78
C ILE A 33 -1.54 14.51 -7.26
N PRO A 34 -2.51 13.66 -6.86
CA PRO A 34 -2.96 13.58 -5.47
C PRO A 34 -2.01 12.76 -4.59
N GLN A 35 -0.76 13.22 -4.41
CA GLN A 35 0.30 12.48 -3.72
C GLN A 35 -0.06 12.13 -2.29
N PHE A 36 -0.71 13.02 -1.55
CA PHE A 36 -1.12 12.69 -0.20
C PHE A 36 -2.13 11.53 -0.18
N ALA A 37 -3.08 11.51 -1.11
CA ALA A 37 -4.05 10.41 -1.23
C ALA A 37 -3.34 9.10 -1.63
N ARG A 38 -2.40 9.14 -2.59
CA ARG A 38 -1.58 7.98 -2.98
C ARG A 38 -0.81 7.43 -1.77
N PHE A 39 -0.15 8.30 -1.01
CA PHE A 39 0.58 7.92 0.19
C PHE A 39 -0.30 7.21 1.21
N LEU A 40 -1.54 7.69 1.43
CA LEU A 40 -2.46 7.08 2.37
C LEU A 40 -2.90 5.67 1.94
N ILE A 41 -3.18 5.47 0.64
CA ILE A 41 -3.50 4.14 0.11
C ILE A 41 -2.31 3.20 0.25
N LEU A 42 -1.13 3.62 -0.20
CA LEU A 42 0.09 2.80 -0.12
C LEU A 42 0.45 2.44 1.32
N LYS A 43 0.26 3.37 2.26
CA LYS A 43 0.40 3.08 3.69
C LYS A 43 -0.59 2.03 4.16
N GLY A 44 -1.86 2.14 3.77
CA GLY A 44 -2.90 1.15 4.10
C GLY A 44 -2.54 -0.24 3.58
N LEU A 45 -2.20 -0.33 2.29
CA LEU A 45 -1.76 -1.58 1.64
C LEU A 45 -0.51 -2.17 2.30
N THR A 46 0.45 -1.30 2.70
CA THR A 46 1.65 -1.71 3.43
C THR A 46 1.33 -2.31 4.78
N ASN A 47 0.42 -1.67 5.53
CA ASN A 47 0.00 -2.18 6.83
C ASN A 47 -0.70 -3.55 6.70
N ILE A 48 -1.49 -3.76 5.64
CA ILE A 48 -2.19 -5.03 5.40
C ILE A 48 -1.21 -6.19 5.31
N TYR A 49 -0.20 -6.14 4.43
CA TYR A 49 0.70 -7.29 4.30
C TYR A 49 1.69 -7.43 5.47
N GLN A 50 1.95 -6.34 6.21
CA GLN A 50 2.75 -6.39 7.44
C GLN A 50 2.02 -7.14 8.57
N ASP A 51 0.69 -7.13 8.59
CA ASP A 51 -0.12 -7.80 9.61
C ASP A 51 -0.42 -9.27 9.25
N VAL A 52 0.62 -10.11 9.29
CA VAL A 52 0.48 -11.54 8.97
C VAL A 52 -0.56 -12.23 9.86
N GLN A 53 -0.60 -11.92 11.15
CA GLN A 53 -1.52 -12.55 12.10
C GLN A 53 -2.98 -12.10 11.89
N GLY A 54 -3.19 -10.81 11.63
CA GLY A 54 -4.51 -10.31 11.20
C GLY A 54 -4.97 -11.01 9.93
N ASN A 55 -4.10 -11.16 8.94
CA ASN A 55 -4.44 -11.85 7.69
C ASN A 55 -4.78 -13.34 7.89
N ILE A 56 -4.10 -14.05 8.81
CA ILE A 56 -4.46 -15.43 9.17
C ILE A 56 -5.85 -15.48 9.80
N THR A 57 -6.19 -14.50 10.64
CA THR A 57 -7.49 -14.43 11.32
C THR A 57 -8.65 -14.17 10.34
N GLU A 58 -8.37 -13.54 9.20
CA GLU A 58 -9.34 -13.28 8.13
C GLU A 58 -9.53 -14.48 7.17
N ILE A 59 -8.77 -15.57 7.33
CA ILE A 59 -9.02 -16.81 6.56
C ILE A 59 -10.45 -17.28 6.87
N ASP A 60 -11.25 -17.49 5.82
CA ASP A 60 -12.64 -17.92 5.94
C ASP A 60 -12.74 -19.17 6.85
N ASN A 61 -13.52 -19.04 7.93
CA ASN A 61 -13.80 -20.12 8.87
C ASN A 61 -14.52 -21.31 8.21
N GLY A 62 -15.15 -21.12 7.04
CA GLY A 62 -15.69 -22.20 6.21
C GLY A 62 -14.63 -23.01 5.46
N SER A 63 -13.38 -22.55 5.44
CA SER A 63 -12.23 -23.23 4.84
C SER A 63 -11.45 -23.99 5.92
N GLU A 64 -12.09 -25.00 6.53
CA GLU A 64 -11.48 -25.84 7.57
C GLU A 64 -10.12 -26.41 7.12
N ASP A 65 -9.98 -26.75 5.84
CA ASP A 65 -8.72 -27.23 5.26
C ASP A 65 -7.59 -26.19 5.32
N ALA A 66 -7.88 -24.91 5.09
CA ALA A 66 -6.87 -23.85 5.13
C ALA A 66 -6.37 -23.60 6.55
N LEU A 67 -7.28 -23.55 7.53
CA LEU A 67 -6.93 -23.38 8.94
C LEU A 67 -6.18 -24.60 9.49
N ASN A 68 -6.63 -25.81 9.15
CA ASN A 68 -5.92 -27.04 9.53
C ASN A 68 -4.51 -27.09 8.91
N THR A 69 -4.37 -26.62 7.66
CA THR A 69 -3.08 -26.53 6.98
C THR A 69 -2.18 -25.51 7.65
N GLU A 70 -2.68 -24.31 7.99
CA GLU A 70 -1.92 -23.30 8.75
C GLU A 70 -1.41 -23.89 10.06
N HIS A 71 -2.29 -24.49 10.86
CA HIS A 71 -1.92 -25.09 12.15
C HIS A 71 -0.87 -26.19 12.00
N LEU A 72 -1.02 -27.05 10.99
CA LEU A 72 -0.03 -28.08 10.69
C LEU A 72 1.33 -27.45 10.33
N LEU A 73 1.35 -26.47 9.43
CA LEU A 73 2.58 -25.79 9.03
C LEU A 73 3.26 -25.09 10.21
N SER A 74 2.48 -24.42 11.06
CA SER A 74 2.94 -23.78 12.30
C SER A 74 3.54 -24.77 13.30
N SER A 75 3.12 -26.04 13.28
CA SER A 75 3.72 -27.10 14.10
C SER A 75 5.01 -27.70 13.52
N LEU A 76 5.20 -27.60 12.19
CA LEU A 76 6.31 -28.24 11.46
C LEU A 76 7.46 -27.28 11.13
N ILE A 77 7.17 -25.98 11.03
CA ILE A 77 8.12 -24.95 10.59
C ILE A 77 8.38 -24.00 11.77
N HIS A 78 9.64 -23.57 11.91
CA HIS A 78 9.98 -22.52 12.87
C HIS A 78 9.18 -21.24 12.57
N GLU A 79 8.55 -20.68 13.60
CA GLU A 79 7.62 -19.55 13.50
C GLU A 79 8.17 -18.41 12.62
N GLU A 80 9.41 -17.97 12.87
CA GLU A 80 10.06 -16.89 12.11
C GLU A 80 10.13 -17.18 10.60
N ARG A 81 10.35 -18.44 10.20
CA ARG A 81 10.44 -18.82 8.78
C ARG A 81 9.06 -18.81 8.12
N LEU A 82 8.04 -19.28 8.83
CA LEU A 82 6.66 -19.25 8.34
C LEU A 82 6.15 -17.80 8.24
N GLN A 83 6.41 -16.97 9.25
CA GLN A 83 6.12 -15.53 9.24
C GLN A 83 6.79 -14.84 8.06
N THR A 84 8.08 -15.10 7.82
CA THR A 84 8.82 -14.54 6.68
C THR A 84 8.20 -14.92 5.33
N LEU A 85 7.78 -16.18 5.18
CA LEU A 85 7.12 -16.67 3.97
C LEU A 85 5.78 -15.96 3.75
N LEU A 86 4.92 -15.93 4.76
CA LEU A 86 3.58 -15.34 4.68
C LEU A 86 3.65 -13.83 4.44
N TYR A 87 4.57 -13.13 5.11
CA TYR A 87 4.85 -11.73 4.88
C TYR A 87 5.28 -11.47 3.43
N SER A 88 6.23 -12.25 2.90
CA SER A 88 6.74 -12.09 1.53
C SER A 88 5.66 -12.41 0.49
N TYR A 89 4.82 -13.41 0.76
CA TYR A 89 3.67 -13.75 -0.06
C TYR A 89 2.64 -12.61 -0.07
N GLY A 90 2.24 -12.11 1.11
CA GLY A 90 1.32 -10.98 1.24
C GLY A 90 1.82 -9.73 0.50
N LYS A 91 3.11 -9.41 0.66
CA LYS A 91 3.74 -8.30 -0.08
C LYS A 91 3.65 -8.48 -1.59
N SER A 92 3.91 -9.69 -2.08
CA SER A 92 3.81 -10.01 -3.51
C SER A 92 2.38 -9.88 -4.04
N ILE A 93 1.38 -10.28 -3.25
CA ILE A 93 -0.04 -10.09 -3.59
C ILE A 93 -0.39 -8.59 -3.66
N ILE A 94 0.07 -7.80 -2.70
CA ILE A 94 -0.16 -6.34 -2.69
C ILE A 94 0.50 -5.66 -3.88
N GLY A 95 1.70 -6.06 -4.29
CA GLY A 95 2.33 -5.59 -5.53
C GLY A 95 1.43 -5.81 -6.75
N ARG A 96 0.87 -7.02 -6.89
CA ARG A 96 -0.07 -7.34 -7.98
C ARG A 96 -1.38 -6.55 -7.90
N VAL A 97 -1.87 -6.25 -6.69
CA VAL A 97 -3.04 -5.37 -6.51
C VAL A 97 -2.69 -3.96 -6.96
N ILE A 98 -1.52 -3.44 -6.61
CA ILE A 98 -1.05 -2.12 -7.05
C ILE A 98 -0.97 -2.05 -8.58
N ASP A 99 -0.40 -3.08 -9.22
CA ASP A 99 -0.36 -3.16 -10.69
C ASP A 99 -1.79 -3.11 -11.28
N LEU A 100 -2.73 -3.86 -10.71
CA LEU A 100 -4.14 -3.82 -11.12
C LEU A 100 -4.79 -2.43 -10.94
N LEU A 101 -4.48 -1.74 -9.83
CA LEU A 101 -5.00 -0.40 -9.56
C LEU A 101 -4.44 0.62 -10.57
N ASP A 102 -3.16 0.51 -10.93
CA ASP A 102 -2.47 1.40 -11.86
C ASP A 102 -2.86 1.18 -13.33
N GLU A 103 -3.00 -0.09 -13.75
CA GLU A 103 -3.23 -0.46 -15.15
C GLU A 103 -4.65 -0.15 -15.64
N GLY A 104 -5.58 0.16 -14.76
CA GLY A 104 -6.73 0.96 -15.17
C GLY A 104 -7.62 0.40 -16.31
N TYR A 105 -8.16 -0.82 -16.17
CA TYR A 105 -9.53 -1.20 -16.58
C TYR A 105 -9.94 -1.11 -18.07
N LEU A 106 -9.15 -1.63 -18.99
CA LEU A 106 -9.71 -2.24 -20.19
C LEU A 106 -9.53 -3.75 -20.07
N ASP A 107 -10.55 -4.41 -19.51
CA ASP A 107 -10.64 -5.86 -19.64
C ASP A 107 -10.97 -6.15 -21.10
N GLU A 108 -10.18 -6.99 -21.78
CA GLU A 108 -10.40 -7.41 -23.16
C GLU A 108 -11.80 -8.01 -23.37
N ALA A 109 -12.45 -8.47 -22.28
CA ALA A 109 -13.80 -8.98 -22.30
C ALA A 109 -14.89 -7.92 -22.52
N ASN A 110 -14.65 -6.64 -22.20
CA ASN A 110 -15.62 -5.57 -22.38
C ASN A 110 -15.00 -4.16 -22.40
N ASP A 111 -14.73 -3.63 -23.59
CA ASP A 111 -14.26 -2.26 -23.82
C ASP A 111 -15.26 -1.16 -23.40
N GLN A 112 -16.42 -1.50 -22.82
CA GLN A 112 -17.49 -0.54 -22.49
C GLN A 112 -17.47 -0.05 -21.04
N VAL A 113 -16.73 -0.69 -20.13
CA VAL A 113 -16.73 -0.34 -18.71
C VAL A 113 -15.32 -0.31 -18.15
N GLY A 114 -14.89 0.86 -17.69
CA GLY A 114 -13.70 1.04 -16.86
C GLY A 114 -14.07 1.53 -15.45
N TRP A 115 -13.11 1.48 -14.52
CA TRP A 115 -13.22 2.13 -13.22
C TRP A 115 -12.11 3.17 -13.02
N ALA A 116 -11.90 3.67 -11.79
CA ALA A 116 -10.73 4.45 -11.38
C ALA A 116 -10.76 4.67 -9.88
N LEU A 117 -9.58 4.83 -9.28
CA LEU A 117 -9.47 5.46 -7.97
C LEU A 117 -9.38 6.97 -8.12
N ILE A 118 -10.24 7.69 -7.40
CA ILE A 118 -10.36 9.16 -7.48
C ILE A 118 -10.27 9.74 -6.08
N GLU A 119 -9.51 10.83 -5.93
CA GLU A 119 -9.41 11.55 -4.66
C GLU A 119 -10.74 12.18 -4.27
N LEU A 120 -11.04 12.16 -2.97
CA LEU A 120 -12.19 12.84 -2.39
C LEU A 120 -11.74 14.08 -1.63
N ASN A 121 -12.53 15.15 -1.74
CA ASN A 121 -12.34 16.35 -0.93
C ASN A 121 -12.90 16.18 0.49
N GLN A 122 -12.77 17.22 1.30
CA GLN A 122 -13.24 17.24 2.70
C GLN A 122 -14.75 17.02 2.86
N GLN A 123 -15.54 17.22 1.81
CA GLN A 123 -16.99 17.01 1.78
C GLN A 123 -17.35 15.61 1.23
N GLY A 124 -16.37 14.77 0.91
CA GLY A 124 -16.57 13.45 0.33
C GLY A 124 -16.95 13.46 -1.15
N SER A 125 -16.84 14.61 -1.83
CA SER A 125 -17.06 14.71 -3.29
C SER A 125 -15.75 14.45 -4.05
N THR A 126 -15.84 13.90 -5.26
CA THR A 126 -14.68 13.64 -6.12
C THR A 126 -13.96 14.94 -6.51
N THR A 127 -12.63 14.89 -6.60
CA THR A 127 -11.79 16.02 -7.05
C THR A 127 -11.37 15.91 -8.52
N ASP A 128 -11.84 14.88 -9.23
CA ASP A 128 -11.42 14.46 -10.59
C ASP A 128 -9.93 14.08 -10.71
N ARG A 129 -9.16 14.15 -9.62
CA ARG A 129 -7.75 13.75 -9.59
C ARG A 129 -7.65 12.24 -9.42
N LEU A 130 -7.12 11.57 -10.45
CA LEU A 130 -6.94 10.13 -10.47
C LEU A 130 -5.75 9.71 -9.58
N LEU A 131 -5.93 8.63 -8.83
CA LEU A 131 -4.83 7.95 -8.15
C LEU A 131 -4.27 6.91 -9.12
N GLN A 132 -3.12 7.22 -9.72
CA GLN A 132 -2.37 6.40 -10.69
C GLN A 132 -0.89 6.39 -10.30
N GLY A 133 -0.04 5.59 -10.93
CA GLY A 133 1.41 5.57 -10.65
C GLY A 133 1.76 5.11 -9.22
N LEU A 134 0.87 4.35 -8.60
CA LEU A 134 1.04 3.77 -7.27
C LEU A 134 2.24 2.80 -7.21
N HIS A 135 2.55 2.10 -8.30
CA HIS A 135 3.68 1.18 -8.39
C HIS A 135 5.01 1.89 -8.17
N GLU A 136 5.21 3.04 -8.82
CA GLU A 136 6.44 3.84 -8.69
C GLU A 136 6.61 4.35 -7.25
N ASP A 137 5.52 4.84 -6.68
CA ASP A 137 5.44 5.36 -5.31
C ASP A 137 5.59 4.25 -4.25
N PHE A 138 5.20 3.01 -4.56
CA PHE A 138 5.33 1.85 -3.66
C PHE A 138 6.79 1.45 -3.43
N LEU A 139 7.68 1.65 -4.41
CA LEU A 139 9.11 1.35 -4.27
C LEU A 139 9.76 2.11 -3.10
N GLU A 140 9.29 3.33 -2.78
CA GLU A 140 9.77 4.06 -1.60
C GLU A 140 9.45 3.28 -0.31
N PHE A 141 8.27 2.66 -0.21
CA PHE A 141 7.91 1.84 0.95
C PHE A 141 8.78 0.60 1.06
N GLU A 142 9.09 -0.06 -0.07
CA GLU A 142 9.95 -1.24 -0.08
C GLU A 142 11.39 -0.92 0.37
N GLU A 143 11.97 0.17 -0.12
CA GLU A 143 13.29 0.63 0.31
C GLU A 143 13.32 0.89 1.83
N LEU A 144 12.25 1.47 2.37
CA LEU A 144 12.16 1.77 3.80
C LEU A 144 12.12 0.50 4.65
N GLU A 145 11.49 -0.57 4.17
CA GLU A 145 11.52 -1.87 4.84
C GLU A 145 12.91 -2.49 4.83
N LEU A 146 13.59 -2.49 3.68
CA LEU A 146 14.96 -2.99 3.56
C LEU A 146 15.92 -2.28 4.55
N ARG A 147 15.77 -0.96 4.70
CA ARG A 147 16.58 -0.17 5.65
C ARG A 147 16.29 -0.53 7.12
N LYS A 148 15.09 -1.01 7.47
CA LYS A 148 14.79 -1.48 8.84
C LYS A 148 15.54 -2.77 9.15
N VAL A 149 15.62 -3.70 8.20
CA VAL A 149 16.33 -4.98 8.36
C VAL A 149 17.83 -4.77 8.54
N THR A 150 18.44 -3.83 7.81
CA THR A 150 19.89 -3.55 7.91
C THR A 150 20.33 -2.82 9.18
N LYS A 151 19.39 -2.40 10.04
CA LYS A 151 19.67 -1.63 11.26
C LYS A 151 19.67 -2.46 12.55
N ILE A 152 19.55 -3.78 12.47
CA ILE A 152 19.72 -4.66 13.62
C ILE A 152 21.19 -4.56 14.07
N PRO A 153 21.49 -4.13 15.32
CA PRO A 153 22.87 -4.08 15.80
C PRO A 153 23.41 -5.51 15.93
N SER A 154 24.64 -5.70 15.48
CA SER A 154 25.48 -6.87 15.79
C SER A 154 25.67 -7.06 17.30
#